data_AF-A0A7D6DHB2-F1
#
_entry.id   AF-A0A7D6DHB2-F1
#
_cell.length_a   1.000
_cell.length_b   1.000
_cell.length_c   1.000
_cell.angle_alpha   90.00
_cell.angle_beta   90.00
_cell.angle_gamma   90.00
#
_symmetry.space_group_name_H-M   'P 1'
#
loop_
_entity.id
_entity.type
_entity.pdbx_description
1 polymer ?
#
loop_
_entity_poly.entity_id
_entity_poly.type
_entity_poly.pdbx_seq_one_letter_code
_entity_poly.pdbx_strand_id
1 'polypeptide(L)'
;MKQVLQQFPATDFYIDLKSPDADPYEQAKAIEKLLKEKKAFLRTRFYSTNQAFLNALSDHVQRFESRDETRDILANITMNHHCVIDKKVNTQRWYGLELRRKVEVVEKYTLGEARSSSDLVWDHEAMKCFRASGGAHIVLFGIKDEADYKLAKELGADEVMVDSPKYFKDIR
;
A
#
# COMPACT_ATOMS: atom_id res chain seq x y z
N MET A 1 5.48 9.34 17.43
CA MET A 1 4.07 8.87 17.35
C MET A 1 3.19 9.39 18.49
N LYS A 2 3.48 9.11 19.79
CA LYS A 2 2.61 9.52 20.92
C LYS A 2 2.19 11.00 20.93
N GLN A 3 3.14 11.90 20.74
CA GLN A 3 2.88 13.35 20.72
C GLN A 3 1.99 13.75 19.53
N VAL A 4 2.27 13.21 18.34
CA VAL A 4 1.48 13.46 17.12
C VAL A 4 0.03 13.03 17.29
N LEU A 5 -0.21 11.81 17.78
CA LEU A 5 -1.56 11.32 18.02
C LEU A 5 -2.35 12.16 19.04
N GLN A 6 -1.65 12.79 19.99
CA GLN A 6 -2.26 13.67 20.97
C GLN A 6 -2.56 15.06 20.41
N GLN A 7 -1.65 15.60 19.59
CA GLN A 7 -1.81 16.92 18.99
C GLN A 7 -2.91 16.95 17.94
N PHE A 8 -3.12 15.84 17.23
CA PHE A 8 -4.09 15.73 16.14
C PHE A 8 -5.11 14.62 16.42
N PRO A 9 -6.09 14.86 17.30
CA PRO A 9 -7.02 13.82 17.75
C PRO A 9 -8.06 13.41 16.71
N ALA A 10 -8.35 14.26 15.72
CA ALA A 10 -9.36 14.04 14.68
C ALA A 10 -8.77 13.67 13.31
N THR A 11 -7.46 13.47 13.22
CA THR A 11 -6.76 13.15 11.96
C THR A 11 -6.59 11.65 11.83
N ASP A 12 -6.88 11.14 10.63
CA ASP A 12 -6.54 9.78 10.20
C ASP A 12 -5.07 9.73 9.76
N PHE A 13 -4.38 8.67 10.16
CA PHE A 13 -2.95 8.49 9.93
C PHE A 13 -2.65 7.23 9.14
N TYR A 14 -1.88 7.37 8.08
CA TYR A 14 -1.11 6.28 7.47
C TYR A 14 0.29 6.28 8.06
N ILE A 15 0.69 5.15 8.66
CA ILE A 15 1.97 5.03 9.36
C ILE A 15 2.82 3.98 8.66
N ASP A 16 3.92 4.41 8.06
CA ASP A 16 4.91 3.54 7.42
C ASP A 16 5.93 3.03 8.44
N LEU A 17 5.99 1.72 8.64
CA LEU A 17 6.91 1.06 9.54
C LEU A 17 8.27 0.87 8.86
N LYS A 18 9.24 1.72 9.20
CA LYS A 18 10.63 1.62 8.73
C LYS A 18 11.56 1.38 9.89
N SER A 19 11.85 0.12 10.19
CA SER A 19 12.79 -0.23 11.27
C SER A 19 13.49 -1.55 10.97
N PRO A 20 14.48 -1.59 10.07
CA PRO A 20 15.11 -2.85 9.66
C PRO A 20 15.72 -3.63 10.83
N ASP A 21 16.21 -2.93 11.87
CA ASP A 21 16.92 -3.54 13.00
C ASP A 21 16.03 -3.77 14.23
N ALA A 22 14.76 -3.38 14.19
CA ALA A 22 13.84 -3.61 15.31
C ALA A 22 13.26 -5.02 15.25
N ASP A 23 13.06 -5.63 16.42
CA ASP A 23 12.23 -6.83 16.51
C ASP A 23 10.77 -6.48 16.15
N PRO A 24 10.16 -7.12 15.13
CA PRO A 24 8.79 -6.82 14.71
C PRO A 24 7.75 -6.97 15.82
N TYR A 25 7.89 -7.95 16.71
CA TYR A 25 6.92 -8.22 17.77
C TYR A 25 7.04 -7.22 18.92
N GLU A 26 8.25 -6.83 19.30
CA GLU A 26 8.45 -5.77 20.29
C GLU A 26 7.92 -4.42 19.77
N GLN A 27 8.15 -4.10 18.50
CA GLN A 27 7.55 -2.91 17.88
C GLN A 27 6.01 -2.99 17.86
N ALA A 28 5.44 -4.14 17.48
CA ALA A 28 3.99 -4.34 17.46
C ALA A 28 3.35 -4.19 18.86
N LYS A 29 3.96 -4.77 19.90
CA LYS A 29 3.51 -4.58 21.30
C LYS A 29 3.52 -3.11 21.72
N ALA A 30 4.57 -2.38 21.37
CA ALA A 30 4.68 -0.96 21.68
C ALA A 30 3.62 -0.13 20.94
N ILE A 31 3.35 -0.45 19.67
CA ILE A 31 2.28 0.16 18.87
C ILE A 31 0.92 -0.11 19.53
N GLU A 32 0.59 -1.36 19.83
CA GLU A 32 -0.70 -1.74 20.38
C GLU A 32 -0.97 -1.05 21.74
N LYS A 33 0.03 -1.02 22.62
CA LYS A 33 -0.04 -0.27 23.89
C LYS A 33 -0.35 1.20 23.64
N LEU A 34 0.36 1.84 22.71
CA LEU A 34 0.17 3.25 22.40
C LEU A 34 -1.21 3.54 21.78
N LEU A 35 -1.66 2.71 20.84
CA LEU A 35 -2.98 2.86 20.22
C LEU A 35 -4.10 2.71 21.23
N LYS A 36 -3.96 1.79 22.19
CA LYS A 36 -4.89 1.63 23.32
C LYS A 36 -4.89 2.86 24.23
N GLU A 37 -3.73 3.34 24.66
CA GLU A 37 -3.61 4.53 25.51
C GLU A 37 -4.21 5.79 24.85
N LYS A 38 -4.09 5.91 23.52
CA LYS A 38 -4.55 7.07 22.76
C LYS A 38 -5.89 6.89 22.06
N LYS A 39 -6.56 5.76 22.28
CA LYS A 39 -7.83 5.39 21.61
C LYS A 39 -7.75 5.61 20.10
N ALA A 40 -6.66 5.18 19.48
CA ALA A 40 -6.29 5.56 18.12
C ALA A 40 -6.45 4.44 17.06
N PHE A 41 -6.85 3.22 17.46
CA PHE A 41 -6.96 2.06 16.56
C PHE A 41 -7.73 2.35 15.26
N LEU A 42 -8.84 3.07 15.33
CA LEU A 42 -9.73 3.30 14.17
C LEU A 42 -9.21 4.36 13.18
N ARG A 43 -8.29 5.22 13.62
CA ARG A 43 -7.77 6.37 12.85
C ARG A 43 -6.30 6.22 12.49
N THR A 44 -5.77 5.01 12.62
CA THR A 44 -4.39 4.69 12.26
C THR A 44 -4.38 3.42 11.43
N ARG A 45 -3.77 3.49 10.25
CA ARG A 45 -3.55 2.33 9.39
C ARG A 45 -2.07 2.19 9.06
N PHE A 46 -1.56 0.98 9.24
CA PHE A 46 -0.14 0.70 9.13
C PHE A 46 0.23 0.13 7.76
N TYR A 47 1.29 0.67 7.18
CA TYR A 47 1.95 0.19 5.98
C TYR A 47 3.38 -0.26 6.32
N SER A 48 3.94 -1.17 5.54
CA SER A 48 5.35 -1.54 5.61
C SER A 48 5.77 -2.16 4.29
N THR A 49 7.00 -1.88 3.87
CA THR A 49 7.63 -2.62 2.77
C THR A 49 8.11 -4.01 3.20
N ASN A 50 8.25 -4.27 4.50
CA ASN A 50 8.65 -5.55 5.05
C ASN A 50 7.44 -6.21 5.74
N GLN A 51 6.99 -7.33 5.16
CA GLN A 51 5.81 -8.06 5.62
C GLN A 51 5.91 -8.55 7.07
N ALA A 52 7.11 -8.82 7.59
CA ALA A 52 7.28 -9.28 8.98
C ALA A 52 6.70 -8.28 10.00
N PHE A 53 6.81 -6.97 9.73
CA PHE A 53 6.24 -5.93 10.58
C PHE A 53 4.71 -5.88 10.53
N LEU A 54 4.11 -6.16 9.37
CA LEU A 54 2.64 -6.24 9.26
C LEU A 54 2.10 -7.50 9.93
N ASN A 55 2.80 -8.63 9.77
CA ASN A 55 2.40 -9.90 10.35
C ASN A 55 2.48 -9.90 11.88
N ALA A 56 3.39 -9.12 12.46
CA ALA A 56 3.52 -8.99 13.91
C ALA A 56 2.38 -8.17 14.57
N LEU A 57 1.63 -7.38 13.78
CA LEU A 57 0.50 -6.60 14.29
C LEU A 57 -0.70 -7.50 14.61
N SER A 58 -1.39 -7.20 15.71
CA SER A 58 -2.64 -7.88 16.08
C SER A 58 -3.79 -7.53 15.11
N ASP A 59 -4.80 -8.38 15.05
CA ASP A 59 -5.95 -8.21 14.12
C ASP A 59 -6.80 -6.95 14.41
N HIS A 60 -6.63 -6.35 15.59
CA HIS A 60 -7.28 -5.08 15.94
C HIS A 60 -6.59 -3.85 15.34
N VAL A 61 -5.35 -4.00 14.86
CA VAL A 61 -4.59 -2.92 14.22
C VAL A 61 -4.90 -2.92 12.73
N GLN A 62 -5.45 -1.80 12.24
CA GLN A 62 -5.72 -1.64 10.83
C GLN A 62 -4.40 -1.60 10.05
N ARG A 63 -4.32 -2.36 8.95
CA ARG A 63 -3.13 -2.43 8.10
C ARG A 63 -3.50 -2.42 6.63
N PHE A 64 -2.52 -2.08 5.79
CA PHE A 64 -2.53 -2.43 4.38
C PHE A 64 -2.20 -3.92 4.23
N GLU A 65 -2.61 -4.49 3.10
CA GLU A 65 -2.01 -5.71 2.58
C GLU A 65 -0.52 -5.50 2.36
N SER A 66 0.24 -6.60 2.35
CA SER A 66 1.68 -6.50 2.21
C SER A 66 2.03 -5.89 0.85
N ARG A 67 3.14 -5.14 0.83
CA ARG A 67 3.70 -4.62 -0.43
C ARG A 67 4.01 -5.74 -1.41
N ASP A 68 4.48 -6.88 -0.90
CA ASP A 68 4.79 -8.06 -1.70
C ASP A 68 3.53 -8.65 -2.35
N GLU A 69 2.46 -8.86 -1.59
CA GLU A 69 1.19 -9.35 -2.14
C GLU A 69 0.64 -8.40 -3.20
N THR A 70 0.59 -7.10 -2.90
CA THR A 70 0.10 -6.08 -3.84
C THR A 70 0.92 -6.11 -5.15
N ARG A 71 2.25 -6.16 -5.03
CA ARG A 71 3.16 -6.20 -6.18
C ARG A 71 3.01 -7.48 -6.99
N ASP A 72 2.90 -8.63 -6.33
CA ASP A 72 2.83 -9.93 -6.99
C ASP A 72 1.52 -10.07 -7.80
N ILE A 73 0.41 -9.58 -7.24
CA ILE A 73 -0.86 -9.52 -7.98
C ILE A 73 -0.72 -8.60 -9.19
N LEU A 74 -0.21 -7.38 -8.99
CA LEU A 74 -0.05 -6.41 -10.08
C LEU A 74 0.87 -6.94 -11.18
N ALA A 75 2.00 -7.54 -10.81
CA ALA A 75 2.95 -8.13 -11.76
C ALA A 75 2.33 -9.28 -12.55
N ASN A 76 1.53 -10.16 -11.93
CA ASN A 76 0.84 -11.22 -12.64
C ASN A 76 -0.15 -10.64 -13.66
N ILE A 77 -0.98 -9.67 -13.26
CA ILE A 77 -1.93 -9.01 -14.17
C ILE A 77 -1.19 -8.40 -15.37
N THR A 78 -0.13 -7.63 -15.11
CA THR A 78 0.66 -6.99 -16.17
C THR A 78 1.34 -8.01 -17.10
N MET A 79 1.85 -9.12 -16.58
CA MET A 79 2.67 -10.05 -17.36
C MET A 79 1.88 -11.12 -18.11
N ASN A 80 0.73 -11.55 -17.57
CA ASN A 80 -0.03 -12.66 -18.16
C ASN A 80 -1.56 -12.52 -18.05
N HIS A 81 -2.07 -11.32 -17.70
CA HIS A 81 -3.51 -11.04 -17.55
C HIS A 81 -4.21 -11.94 -16.52
N HIS A 82 -3.44 -12.51 -15.58
CA HIS A 82 -3.97 -13.41 -14.57
C HIS A 82 -4.26 -12.66 -13.27
N CYS A 83 -5.55 -12.58 -12.94
CA CYS A 83 -6.04 -12.03 -11.68
C CYS A 83 -6.05 -13.08 -10.56
N VAL A 84 -5.05 -13.05 -9.68
CA VAL A 84 -4.97 -13.93 -8.51
C VAL A 84 -5.36 -13.17 -7.24
N ILE A 85 -6.66 -13.04 -7.01
CA ILE A 85 -7.22 -12.46 -5.77
C ILE A 85 -7.97 -13.55 -5.01
N ASP A 86 -7.73 -13.65 -3.69
CA ASP A 86 -8.57 -14.51 -2.85
C ASP A 86 -9.98 -13.93 -2.75
N LYS A 87 -10.94 -14.67 -3.33
CA LYS A 87 -12.36 -14.31 -3.36
C LYS A 87 -13.11 -14.70 -2.08
N LYS A 88 -12.45 -15.42 -1.16
CA LYS A 88 -13.06 -15.85 0.11
C LYS A 88 -12.97 -14.80 1.21
N VAL A 89 -12.13 -13.79 1.03
CA VAL A 89 -12.01 -12.67 1.97
C VAL A 89 -13.18 -11.72 1.76
N ASN A 90 -14.08 -11.66 2.75
CA ASN A 90 -15.28 -10.82 2.74
C ASN A 90 -15.10 -9.48 3.47
N THR A 91 -13.85 -9.15 3.84
CA THR A 91 -13.49 -7.89 4.50
C THR A 91 -12.85 -6.92 3.52
N GLN A 92 -12.92 -5.62 3.83
CA GLN A 92 -12.25 -4.60 3.04
C GLN A 92 -10.73 -4.77 3.12
N ARG A 93 -10.05 -4.88 1.99
CA ARG A 93 -8.60 -5.02 1.86
C ARG A 93 -8.00 -3.70 1.36
N TRP A 94 -6.86 -3.31 1.93
CA TRP A 94 -6.23 -2.02 1.64
C TRP A 94 -4.91 -2.22 0.90
N TYR A 95 -4.84 -1.78 -0.35
CA TYR A 95 -3.67 -1.95 -1.20
C TYR A 95 -2.95 -0.62 -1.39
N GLY A 96 -1.62 -0.66 -1.40
CA GLY A 96 -0.79 0.54 -1.50
C GLY A 96 0.48 0.29 -2.31
N LEU A 97 0.59 0.94 -3.47
CA LEU A 97 1.77 0.90 -4.33
C LEU A 97 1.82 2.16 -5.20
N GLU A 98 3.01 2.50 -5.69
CA GLU A 98 3.19 3.60 -6.63
C GLU A 98 2.34 3.41 -7.91
N LEU A 99 1.74 4.50 -8.42
CA LEU A 99 1.02 4.50 -9.71
C LEU A 99 1.88 3.92 -10.83
N ARG A 100 3.17 4.28 -10.83
CA ARG A 100 4.22 3.78 -11.73
C ARG A 100 5.49 3.53 -10.94
N ARG A 101 6.11 2.38 -11.14
CA ARG A 101 7.40 2.03 -10.53
C ARG A 101 8.34 1.39 -11.55
N LYS A 102 9.57 1.89 -11.64
CA LYS A 102 10.64 1.20 -12.37
C LYS A 102 10.99 -0.11 -11.67
N VAL A 103 11.01 -1.19 -12.44
CA VAL A 103 11.36 -2.55 -12.00
C VAL A 103 12.36 -3.19 -12.95
N GLU A 104 12.99 -4.27 -12.49
CA GLU A 104 13.79 -5.15 -13.34
C GLU A 104 13.03 -6.46 -13.57
N VAL A 105 12.91 -6.86 -14.83
CA VAL A 105 12.50 -8.22 -15.21
C VAL A 105 13.76 -9.06 -15.28
N VAL A 106 13.81 -10.12 -14.47
CA VAL A 106 14.95 -11.05 -14.42
C VAL A 106 14.54 -12.38 -15.03
N GLU A 107 15.18 -12.74 -16.14
CA GLU A 107 15.07 -14.06 -16.77
C GLU A 107 16.26 -14.92 -16.32
N LYS A 108 15.99 -16.12 -15.81
CA LYS A 108 17.03 -17.07 -15.35
C LYS A 108 17.19 -18.21 -16.36
N TYR A 109 18.43 -18.46 -16.77
CA TYR A 109 18.80 -19.59 -17.64
C TYR A 109 19.59 -20.64 -16.85
N THR A 110 19.97 -21.75 -17.48
CA THR A 110 20.83 -22.77 -16.86
C THR A 110 22.14 -22.20 -16.34
N LEU A 111 22.72 -21.21 -17.04
CA LEU A 111 23.95 -20.54 -16.67
C LEU A 111 23.77 -19.02 -16.72
N GLY A 112 23.36 -18.44 -15.60
CA GLY A 112 23.24 -16.98 -15.42
C GLY A 112 21.82 -16.44 -15.60
N GLU A 113 21.74 -15.14 -15.84
CA GLU A 113 20.49 -14.39 -15.92
C GLU A 113 20.61 -13.19 -16.88
N ALA A 114 19.49 -12.79 -17.47
CA ALA A 114 19.35 -11.53 -18.18
C ALA A 114 18.43 -10.58 -17.40
N ARG A 115 18.70 -9.28 -17.49
CA ARG A 115 17.94 -8.22 -16.82
C ARG A 115 17.46 -7.19 -17.82
N SER A 116 16.18 -6.86 -17.77
CA SER A 116 15.57 -5.80 -18.58
C SER A 116 14.85 -4.79 -17.67
N SER A 117 15.03 -3.50 -17.93
CA SER A 117 14.29 -2.46 -17.22
C SER A 117 12.87 -2.35 -17.79
N SER A 118 11.88 -2.23 -16.91
CA SER A 118 10.48 -2.01 -17.27
C SER A 118 9.78 -1.11 -16.25
N ASP A 119 8.56 -0.69 -16.57
CA ASP A 119 7.67 0.01 -15.64
C ASP A 119 6.52 -0.94 -15.23
N LEU A 120 6.33 -1.11 -13.93
CA LEU A 120 5.11 -1.69 -13.36
C LEU A 120 4.12 -0.55 -13.11
N VAL A 121 2.96 -0.60 -13.76
CA VAL A 121 1.98 0.51 -13.80
C VAL A 121 0.59 -0.02 -13.47
N TRP A 122 -0.15 0.73 -12.65
CA TRP A 122 -1.58 0.47 -12.47
C TRP A 122 -2.36 0.85 -13.72
N ASP A 123 -3.27 -0.01 -14.14
CA ASP A 123 -4.18 0.21 -15.27
C ASP A 123 -5.61 -0.25 -14.93
N HIS A 124 -6.52 -0.07 -15.89
CA HIS A 124 -7.93 -0.46 -15.73
C HIS A 124 -8.13 -1.96 -15.48
N GLU A 125 -7.25 -2.82 -16.03
CA GLU A 125 -7.30 -4.26 -15.81
C GLU A 125 -6.94 -4.59 -14.36
N ALA A 126 -5.87 -3.99 -13.85
CA ALA A 126 -5.46 -4.12 -12.47
C ALA A 126 -6.54 -3.65 -11.51
N MET A 127 -7.07 -2.44 -11.71
CA MET A 127 -8.14 -1.90 -10.86
C MET A 127 -9.36 -2.82 -10.82
N LYS A 128 -9.77 -3.36 -11.97
CA LYS A 128 -10.86 -4.34 -12.06
C LYS A 128 -10.53 -5.63 -11.31
N CYS A 129 -9.31 -6.15 -11.44
CA CYS A 129 -8.89 -7.37 -10.75
C CYS A 129 -8.94 -7.20 -9.23
N PHE A 130 -8.29 -6.18 -8.68
CA PHE A 130 -8.27 -5.95 -7.23
C PHE A 130 -9.68 -5.76 -6.67
N ARG A 131 -10.57 -5.10 -7.41
CA ARG A 131 -11.96 -4.89 -7.02
C ARG A 131 -12.88 -6.10 -7.29
N ALA A 132 -12.41 -7.18 -7.91
CA ALA A 132 -13.25 -8.33 -8.28
C ALA A 132 -13.89 -9.05 -7.07
N SER A 133 -13.33 -8.90 -5.86
CA SER A 133 -13.88 -9.43 -4.60
C SER A 133 -14.73 -8.41 -3.82
N GLY A 134 -14.99 -7.22 -4.37
CA GLY A 134 -15.94 -6.24 -3.83
C GLY A 134 -15.47 -5.41 -2.63
N GLY A 135 -14.22 -5.57 -2.17
CA GLY A 135 -13.72 -4.94 -0.94
C GLY A 135 -12.37 -4.23 -1.04
N ALA A 136 -11.81 -3.99 -2.23
CA ALA A 136 -10.51 -3.32 -2.34
C ALA A 136 -10.62 -1.81 -2.15
N HIS A 137 -9.78 -1.27 -1.26
CA HIS A 137 -9.45 0.15 -1.12
C HIS A 137 -8.01 0.34 -1.62
N ILE A 138 -7.82 1.13 -2.67
CA ILE A 138 -6.58 1.27 -3.41
C ILE A 138 -6.04 2.68 -3.22
N VAL A 139 -4.85 2.77 -2.63
CA VAL A 139 -4.12 4.02 -2.43
C VAL A 139 -2.93 4.05 -3.37
N LEU A 140 -2.91 5.01 -4.30
CA LEU A 140 -1.81 5.16 -5.26
C LEU A 140 -0.75 6.11 -4.73
N PHE A 141 0.50 5.63 -4.69
CA PHE A 141 1.65 6.40 -4.23
C PHE A 141 2.37 7.10 -5.38
N GLY A 142 3.21 8.09 -5.04
CA GLY A 142 4.13 8.70 -6.00
C GLY A 142 3.44 9.57 -7.04
N ILE A 143 2.31 10.18 -6.70
CA ILE A 143 1.60 11.14 -7.56
C ILE A 143 2.34 12.49 -7.49
N LYS A 144 2.99 12.87 -8.59
CA LYS A 144 3.91 14.03 -8.59
C LYS A 144 3.35 15.27 -9.27
N ASP A 145 2.49 15.08 -10.25
CA ASP A 145 1.95 16.16 -11.06
C ASP A 145 0.45 15.98 -11.39
N GLU A 146 -0.10 16.93 -12.14
CA GLU A 146 -1.50 16.94 -12.52
C GLU A 146 -1.87 15.76 -13.44
N ALA A 147 -0.94 15.28 -14.27
CA ALA A 147 -1.20 14.17 -15.18
C ALA A 147 -1.32 12.85 -14.40
N ASP A 148 -0.42 12.60 -13.45
CA ASP A 148 -0.52 11.45 -12.53
C ASP A 148 -1.84 11.48 -11.75
N TYR A 149 -2.24 12.65 -11.27
CA TYR A 149 -3.48 12.81 -10.49
C TYR A 149 -4.74 12.57 -11.34
N LYS A 150 -4.77 13.08 -12.57
CA LYS A 150 -5.86 12.81 -13.53
C LYS A 150 -5.95 11.33 -13.87
N LEU A 151 -4.81 10.67 -14.10
CA LEU A 151 -4.77 9.23 -14.34
C LEU A 151 -5.25 8.44 -13.12
N ALA A 152 -4.78 8.77 -11.92
CA ALA A 152 -5.25 8.12 -10.69
C ALA A 152 -6.77 8.24 -10.49
N LYS A 153 -7.34 9.41 -10.82
CA LYS A 153 -8.79 9.61 -10.83
C LYS A 153 -9.50 8.79 -11.90
N GLU A 154 -8.98 8.76 -13.12
CA GLU A 154 -9.54 7.98 -14.23
C GLU A 154 -9.60 6.48 -13.90
N LEU A 155 -8.52 5.97 -13.29
CA LEU A 155 -8.43 4.58 -12.82
C LEU A 155 -9.37 4.28 -11.63
N GLY A 156 -9.91 5.31 -10.98
CA GLY A 156 -10.77 5.17 -9.81
C GLY A 156 -10.00 4.77 -8.55
N ALA A 157 -8.82 5.35 -8.32
CA ALA A 157 -8.12 5.22 -7.04
C ALA A 157 -8.98 5.80 -5.91
N ASP A 158 -9.02 5.12 -4.76
CA ASP A 158 -9.78 5.61 -3.61
C ASP A 158 -9.05 6.78 -2.95
N GLU A 159 -7.71 6.72 -2.91
CA GLU A 159 -6.86 7.80 -2.39
C GLU A 159 -5.53 7.91 -3.15
N VAL A 160 -4.87 9.06 -3.01
CA VAL A 160 -3.55 9.33 -3.57
C VAL A 160 -2.62 9.89 -2.52
N MET A 161 -1.34 9.48 -2.55
CA MET A 161 -0.28 10.07 -1.74
C MET A 161 0.51 11.08 -2.57
N VAL A 162 0.50 12.32 -2.10
CA VAL A 162 1.11 13.49 -2.77
C VAL A 162 2.06 14.22 -1.82
N ASP A 163 3.14 14.78 -2.37
CA ASP A 163 4.12 15.54 -1.57
C ASP A 163 3.62 16.95 -1.21
N SER A 164 2.70 17.52 -2.00
CA SER A 164 2.16 18.87 -1.80
C SER A 164 0.63 18.88 -1.82
N PRO A 165 -0.04 18.63 -0.68
CA PRO A 165 -1.50 18.73 -0.58
C PRO A 165 -2.03 20.09 -1.01
N LYS A 166 -1.28 21.17 -0.79
CA LYS A 166 -1.65 22.52 -1.23
C LYS A 166 -1.74 22.61 -2.75
N TYR A 167 -0.75 22.08 -3.48
CA TYR A 167 -0.76 22.06 -4.94
C TYR A 167 -1.95 21.27 -5.48
N PHE A 168 -2.17 20.06 -4.96
CA PHE A 168 -3.26 19.19 -5.42
C PHE A 168 -4.65 19.67 -5.03
N LYS A 169 -4.76 20.51 -3.99
CA LYS A 169 -6.03 21.14 -3.62
C LYS A 169 -6.56 22.07 -4.73
N ASP A 170 -5.66 22.71 -5.46
CA ASP A 170 -6.02 23.71 -6.47
C ASP A 170 -6.32 23.10 -7.85
N ILE A 171 -5.97 21.83 -8.06
CA ILE A 171 -6.24 21.06 -9.30
C ILE A 171 -7.28 19.93 -9.11
N ARG A 172 -7.87 19.82 -7.90
CA ARG A 172 -8.90 18.83 -7.59
C ARG A 172 -10.20 19.05 -8.35
#